data_AF-A0A947BXR0-F1
#
_entry.id   AF-A0A947BXR0-F1
#
_cell.length_a   1.000
_cell.length_b   1.000
_cell.length_c   1.000
_cell.angle_alpha   90.00
_cell.angle_beta   90.00
_cell.angle_gamma   90.00
#
_symmetry.space_group_name_H-M   'P 1'
#
loop_
_entity.id
_entity.type
_entity.pdbx_description
1 polymer ?
#
loop_
_entity_poly.entity_id
_entity_poly.type
_entity_poly.pdbx_seq_one_letter_code
_entity_poly.pdbx_strand_id
1 'polypeptide(L)'
;MAKKRLSSLAKEYNIPYEKAEELAEKYLGEDMITGSKHLKWISEEGQLILDDIIPMPILQRGKVLKPCPNPNFVFVKHQQRMMRVAVKIPRRMIGKLVGKTIYFEERRDDNSYEVKYHWVKRIDANANI
;
A
#
# COMPACT_ATOMS: atom_id res chain seq x y z
N MET A 1 6.67 -17.56 -15.21
CA MET A 1 5.87 -16.47 -14.64
C MET A 1 5.76 -15.33 -15.67
N ALA A 2 4.67 -15.22 -16.44
CA ALA A 2 4.62 -14.30 -17.59
C ALA A 2 5.07 -12.85 -17.28
N LYS A 3 5.64 -12.17 -18.27
CA LYS A 3 6.04 -10.75 -18.16
C LYS A 3 4.88 -9.90 -17.64
N LYS A 4 5.13 -9.10 -16.60
CA LYS A 4 4.13 -8.18 -16.04
C LYS A 4 4.42 -6.74 -16.47
N ARG A 5 3.36 -5.95 -16.59
CA ARG A 5 3.49 -4.50 -16.77
C ARG A 5 3.98 -3.86 -15.47
N LEU A 6 4.92 -2.93 -15.59
CA LEU A 6 5.42 -2.17 -14.45
C LEU A 6 4.29 -1.40 -13.74
N SER A 7 3.29 -0.93 -14.47
CA SER A 7 2.10 -0.27 -13.90
C SER A 7 1.19 -1.21 -13.09
N SER A 8 1.19 -2.51 -13.40
CA SER A 8 0.51 -3.51 -12.58
C SER A 8 1.32 -3.80 -11.31
N LEU A 9 2.64 -3.97 -11.45
CA LEU A 9 3.55 -4.17 -10.32
C LEU A 9 3.50 -2.99 -9.33
N ALA A 10 3.54 -1.75 -9.82
CA ALA A 10 3.41 -0.56 -8.99
C ALA A 10 2.12 -0.58 -8.14
N LYS A 11 0.99 -1.06 -8.70
CA LYS A 11 -0.27 -1.21 -7.96
C LYS A 11 -0.22 -2.35 -6.96
N GLU A 12 0.39 -3.49 -7.32
CA GLU A 12 0.58 -4.64 -6.43
C GLU A 12 1.40 -4.25 -5.19
N TYR A 13 2.50 -3.52 -5.39
CA TYR A 13 3.34 -3.03 -4.29
C TYR A 13 2.83 -1.74 -3.64
N ASN A 14 1.73 -1.16 -4.13
CA ASN A 14 1.14 0.09 -3.64
C ASN A 14 2.14 1.28 -3.61
N ILE A 15 2.99 1.37 -4.64
CA ILE A 15 3.93 2.49 -4.84
C ILE A 15 3.54 3.31 -6.10
N PRO A 16 3.92 4.59 -6.18
CA PRO A 16 3.77 5.38 -7.40
C PRO A 16 4.51 4.73 -8.59
N TYR A 17 4.00 4.95 -9.80
CA TYR A 17 4.61 4.39 -11.01
C TYR A 17 6.04 4.91 -11.18
N GLU A 18 6.26 6.20 -10.92
CA GLU A 18 7.54 6.88 -11.03
C GLU A 18 8.58 6.24 -10.11
N LYS A 19 8.18 5.88 -8.89
CA LYS A 19 9.05 5.18 -7.93
C LYS A 19 9.36 3.75 -8.37
N ALA A 20 8.37 3.05 -8.94
CA ALA A 20 8.59 1.71 -9.50
C ALA A 20 9.55 1.76 -10.71
N GLU A 21 9.45 2.80 -11.53
CA GLU A 21 10.32 3.04 -12.69
C GLU A 21 11.75 3.36 -12.27
N GLU A 22 11.94 4.24 -11.29
CA GLU A 22 13.25 4.54 -10.71
C GLU A 22 13.92 3.27 -10.14
N LEU A 23 13.17 2.44 -9.41
CA LEU A 23 13.70 1.19 -8.86
C LEU A 23 14.03 0.18 -9.96
N ALA A 24 13.19 0.06 -10.98
CA ALA A 24 13.46 -0.80 -12.12
C ALA A 24 14.75 -0.38 -12.83
N GLU A 25 14.91 0.90 -13.18
CA GLU A 25 16.10 1.40 -13.87
C GLU A 25 17.37 1.31 -13.02
N LYS A 26 17.25 1.42 -11.69
CA LYS A 26 18.39 1.34 -10.77
C LYS A 26 18.90 -0.08 -10.55
N TYR A 27 18.02 -1.07 -10.54
CA TYR A 27 18.35 -2.43 -10.09
C TYR A 27 18.21 -3.51 -11.16
N LEU A 28 17.54 -3.24 -12.29
CA LEU A 28 17.37 -4.21 -13.36
C LEU A 28 18.29 -3.92 -14.55
N GLY A 29 18.68 -4.97 -15.25
CA GLY A 29 19.38 -4.86 -16.53
C GLY A 29 18.46 -4.35 -17.65
N GLU A 30 19.04 -3.75 -18.68
CA GLU A 30 18.31 -3.27 -19.86
C GLU A 30 17.54 -4.38 -20.59
N ASP A 31 18.03 -5.62 -20.52
CA ASP A 31 17.39 -6.81 -21.09
C ASP A 31 16.14 -7.26 -20.30
N MET A 32 16.05 -6.87 -19.03
CA MET A 32 14.92 -7.17 -18.14
C MET A 32 13.77 -6.18 -18.26
N ILE A 33 14.03 -4.98 -18.78
CA ILE A 33 13.03 -3.94 -19.03
C ILE A 33 12.76 -3.85 -20.51
N THR A 34 11.53 -4.16 -20.92
CA THR A 34 11.12 -4.07 -22.33
C THR A 34 9.98 -3.08 -22.52
N GLY A 35 9.90 -2.44 -23.68
CA GLY A 35 8.88 -1.44 -23.99
C GLY A 35 9.35 0.00 -23.76
N SER A 36 8.41 0.96 -23.85
CA SER A 36 8.73 2.39 -23.83
C SER A 36 7.76 3.16 -22.94
N LYS A 37 8.27 4.19 -22.25
CA LYS A 37 7.52 5.10 -21.38
C LYS A 37 6.62 4.33 -20.38
N HIS A 38 5.33 4.60 -20.38
CA HIS A 38 4.35 3.97 -19.46
C HIS A 38 3.96 2.53 -19.81
N LEU A 39 4.51 1.98 -20.89
CA LEU A 39 4.26 0.62 -21.37
C LEU A 39 5.49 -0.28 -21.13
N LYS A 40 6.21 -0.06 -20.02
CA LYS A 40 7.30 -0.92 -19.59
C LYS A 40 6.79 -2.26 -19.07
N TRP A 41 7.49 -3.32 -19.47
CA TRP A 41 7.26 -4.71 -19.11
C TRP A 41 8.52 -5.25 -18.45
N ILE A 42 8.33 -5.95 -17.34
CA ILE A 42 9.41 -6.54 -16.56
C ILE A 42 9.45 -8.05 -16.83
N SER A 43 10.65 -8.56 -17.11
CA SER A 43 10.92 -10.00 -17.26
C SER A 43 10.59 -10.77 -15.98
N GLU A 44 10.58 -12.11 -16.04
CA GLU A 44 10.33 -12.91 -14.84
C GLU A 44 11.44 -12.72 -13.80
N GLU A 45 12.69 -12.70 -14.25
CA GLU A 45 13.87 -12.47 -13.40
C GLU A 45 13.84 -11.07 -12.77
N GLY A 46 13.48 -10.05 -13.55
CA GLY A 46 13.35 -8.69 -13.01
C GLY A 46 12.21 -8.55 -12.01
N GLN A 47 11.14 -9.35 -12.13
CA GLN A 47 10.07 -9.38 -11.12
C GLN A 47 10.58 -9.92 -9.78
N LEU A 48 11.39 -10.99 -9.79
CA LEU A 48 11.97 -11.55 -8.57
C LEU A 48 12.90 -10.56 -7.87
N ILE A 49 13.73 -9.85 -8.63
CA ILE A 49 14.62 -8.81 -8.08
C ILE A 49 13.79 -7.67 -7.45
N LEU A 50 12.72 -7.24 -8.12
CA LEU A 50 11.85 -6.19 -7.57
C LEU A 50 11.08 -6.66 -6.33
N ASP A 51 10.65 -7.93 -6.27
CA ASP A 51 10.00 -8.52 -5.08
C ASP A 51 10.93 -8.47 -3.86
N ASP A 52 12.22 -8.73 -4.03
CA ASP A 52 13.20 -8.69 -2.94
C ASP A 52 13.53 -7.26 -2.48
N ILE A 53 13.50 -6.31 -3.41
CA ILE A 53 13.87 -4.91 -3.13
C ILE A 53 12.70 -4.11 -2.58
N ILE A 54 11.48 -4.35 -3.08
CA ILE A 54 10.30 -3.58 -2.72
C ILE A 54 9.62 -4.24 -1.52
N PRO A 55 9.72 -3.66 -0.31
CA PRO A 55 9.07 -4.23 0.85
C PRO A 55 7.54 -4.18 0.68
N MET A 56 6.90 -5.33 0.78
CA MET A 56 5.45 -5.43 0.76
C MET A 56 4.83 -4.65 1.95
N PRO A 57 3.81 -3.79 1.73
CA PRO A 57 3.18 -3.04 2.81
C PRO A 57 2.56 -3.98 3.85
N ILE A 58 3.01 -3.84 5.11
CA ILE A 58 2.50 -4.64 6.22
C ILE A 58 1.13 -4.10 6.63
N LEU A 59 0.09 -4.89 6.39
CA LEU A 59 -1.25 -4.59 6.86
C LEU A 59 -1.35 -4.84 8.37
N GLN A 60 -1.70 -3.79 9.10
CA GLN A 60 -1.97 -3.86 10.52
C GLN A 60 -3.46 -3.89 10.78
N ARG A 61 -3.86 -4.42 11.93
CA ARG A 61 -5.26 -4.44 12.38
C ARG A 61 -5.41 -3.75 13.73
N GLY A 62 -6.58 -3.14 13.92
CA GLY A 62 -6.90 -2.49 15.18
C GLY A 62 -8.38 -2.17 15.32
N LYS A 63 -8.83 -2.00 16.56
CA LYS A 63 -10.22 -1.66 16.88
C LYS A 63 -10.41 -0.15 16.88
N VAL A 64 -11.41 0.35 16.17
CA VAL A 64 -11.77 1.76 16.18
C VAL A 64 -12.40 2.12 17.53
N LEU A 65 -11.80 3.09 18.21
CA LEU A 65 -12.25 3.55 19.52
C LEU A 65 -13.30 4.65 19.40
N LYS A 66 -12.96 5.72 18.67
CA LYS A 66 -13.80 6.92 18.54
C LYS A 66 -13.45 7.71 17.27
N PRO A 67 -14.34 8.56 16.76
CA PRO A 67 -14.00 9.51 15.70
C PRO A 67 -12.95 10.54 16.18
N CYS A 68 -12.16 11.07 15.24
CA CYS A 68 -11.28 12.21 15.48
C CYS A 68 -12.03 13.53 15.30
N PRO A 69 -11.49 14.67 15.80
CA PRO A 69 -12.03 16.00 15.50
C PRO A 69 -12.12 16.27 13.99
N ASN A 70 -11.11 15.82 13.23
CA ASN A 70 -11.20 15.77 11.77
C ASN A 70 -11.98 14.51 11.35
N PRO A 71 -13.14 14.65 10.69
CA PRO A 71 -14.02 13.52 10.38
C PRO A 71 -13.41 12.54 9.38
N ASN A 72 -12.38 12.95 8.62
CA ASN A 72 -11.65 12.05 7.73
C ASN A 72 -10.72 11.08 8.48
N PHE A 73 -10.68 11.13 9.82
CA PHE A 73 -9.84 10.28 10.64
C PHE A 73 -10.62 9.63 11.78
N VAL A 74 -10.13 8.47 12.21
CA VAL A 74 -10.62 7.76 13.40
C VAL A 74 -9.46 7.33 14.28
N PHE A 75 -9.67 7.32 15.60
CA PHE A 75 -8.69 6.79 16.53
C PHE A 75 -8.82 5.27 16.60
N VAL A 76 -7.72 4.57 16.33
CA VAL A 76 -7.64 3.11 16.32
C VAL A 76 -6.65 2.65 17.38
N LYS A 77 -7.03 1.64 18.17
CA LYS A 77 -6.09 0.95 19.06
C LYS A 77 -5.28 -0.03 18.22
N HIS A 78 -4.01 0.28 18.02
CA HIS A 78 -3.08 -0.57 17.30
C HIS A 78 -2.82 -1.84 18.11
N GLN A 79 -3.05 -3.01 17.52
CA GLN A 79 -2.95 -4.27 18.28
C GLN A 79 -1.52 -4.62 18.70
N GLN A 80 -0.53 -4.42 17.82
CA GLN A 80 0.87 -4.75 18.11
C GLN A 80 1.58 -3.66 18.93
N ARG A 81 1.41 -2.38 18.59
CA ARG A 81 2.19 -1.28 19.21
C ARG A 81 1.59 -0.72 20.51
N MET A 82 0.50 -1.30 21.02
CA MET A 82 -0.27 -0.85 22.21
C MET A 82 -0.64 0.66 22.26
N MET A 83 -0.47 1.38 21.16
CA MET A 83 -0.71 2.82 21.04
C MET A 83 -2.01 3.12 20.30
N ARG A 84 -2.46 4.37 20.41
CA ARG A 84 -3.61 4.89 19.65
C ARG A 84 -3.09 5.67 18.46
N VAL A 85 -3.56 5.34 17.27
CA VAL A 85 -3.15 5.99 16.02
C VAL A 85 -4.36 6.61 15.33
N ALA A 86 -4.15 7.75 14.68
CA ALA A 86 -5.15 8.38 13.83
C ALA A 86 -5.06 7.78 12.43
N VAL A 87 -6.11 7.10 11.99
CA VAL A 87 -6.17 6.44 10.68
C VAL A 87 -7.09 7.24 9.76
N LYS A 88 -6.58 7.59 8.58
CA LYS A 88 -7.34 8.27 7.54
C LYS A 88 -8.35 7.31 6.93
N ILE A 89 -9.62 7.73 6.90
CA ILE A 89 -10.74 6.96 6.36
C ILE A 89 -11.38 7.69 5.16
N PRO A 90 -11.96 6.94 4.20
CA PRO A 90 -12.71 7.56 3.13
C PRO A 90 -14.02 8.18 3.65
N ARG A 91 -14.44 9.28 3.02
CA ARG A 91 -15.66 10.04 3.40
C ARG A 91 -16.91 9.18 3.57
N ARG A 92 -17.07 8.14 2.76
CA ARG A 92 -18.22 7.22 2.79
C ARG A 92 -18.33 6.40 4.09
N MET A 93 -17.24 6.30 4.85
CA MET A 93 -17.11 5.49 6.06
C MET A 93 -17.18 6.30 7.37
N ILE A 94 -17.33 7.62 7.27
CA ILE A 94 -17.48 8.50 8.43
C ILE A 94 -18.66 8.02 9.29
N GLY A 95 -18.43 7.87 10.60
CA GLY A 95 -19.43 7.38 11.57
C GLY A 95 -19.74 5.88 11.52
N LYS A 96 -19.30 5.13 10.51
CA LYS A 96 -19.69 3.71 10.31
C LYS A 96 -18.73 2.68 10.92
N LEU A 97 -17.57 3.14 11.39
CA LEU A 97 -16.44 2.30 11.77
C LEU A 97 -16.25 2.15 13.29
N VAL A 98 -16.92 2.96 14.11
CA VAL A 98 -16.74 2.93 15.58
C VAL A 98 -17.05 1.54 16.13
N GLY A 99 -16.16 1.01 16.97
CA GLY A 99 -16.27 -0.32 17.56
C GLY A 99 -15.82 -1.48 16.66
N LYS A 100 -15.62 -1.26 15.35
CA LYS A 100 -15.21 -2.29 14.40
C LYS A 100 -13.70 -2.46 14.36
N THR A 101 -13.26 -3.66 13.97
CA THR A 101 -11.85 -3.90 13.63
C THR A 101 -11.61 -3.51 12.18
N ILE A 102 -10.60 -2.68 11.93
CA ILE A 102 -10.21 -2.25 10.60
C ILE A 102 -8.77 -2.66 10.30
N TYR A 103 -8.47 -2.78 9.01
CA TYR A 103 -7.12 -2.94 8.50
C TYR A 103 -6.60 -1.60 8.00
N PHE A 104 -5.33 -1.34 8.24
CA PHE A 104 -4.68 -0.11 7.84
C PHE A 104 -3.19 -0.34 7.60
N GLU A 105 -2.60 0.52 6.78
CA GLU A 105 -1.19 0.48 6.42
C GLU A 105 -0.45 1.70 6.99
N GLU A 106 0.81 1.48 7.36
CA GLU A 106 1.77 2.55 7.64
C GLU A 106 2.37 3.03 6.32
N ARG A 107 2.14 4.29 5.97
CA ARG A 107 2.88 4.97 4.90
C ARG A 107 3.87 5.92 5.52
N ARG A 108 5.13 5.76 5.13
CA ARG A 108 6.20 6.72 5.40
C ARG A 108 6.51 7.41 4.08
N ASP A 109 6.43 8.73 4.07
CA ASP A 109 6.91 9.51 2.93
C ASP A 109 8.45 9.57 3.06
N ASP A 110 9.20 9.35 1.98
CA ASP A 110 10.67 9.29 2.03
C ASP A 110 11.29 10.61 2.55
N ASN A 111 10.57 11.74 2.38
CA ASN A 111 11.00 13.08 2.76
C ASN A 111 10.49 13.56 4.13
N SER A 112 9.70 12.76 4.86
CA SER A 112 9.12 13.16 6.14
C SER A 112 9.24 12.07 7.19
N TYR A 113 9.62 12.46 8.42
CA TYR A 113 9.62 11.58 9.57
C TYR A 113 8.20 11.20 10.06
N GLU A 114 7.16 11.84 9.52
CA GLU A 114 5.78 11.58 9.88
C GLU A 114 5.27 10.25 9.31
N VAL A 115 4.77 9.39 10.20
CA VAL A 115 4.08 8.14 9.81
C VAL A 115 2.60 8.40 9.65
N LYS A 116 2.07 8.17 8.46
CA LYS A 116 0.65 8.36 8.14
C LYS A 116 -0.04 7.00 8.00
N TYR A 117 -1.18 6.86 8.66
CA TYR A 117 -1.96 5.62 8.62
C TYR A 117 -3.15 5.73 7.69
N HIS A 118 -3.29 4.79 6.76
CA HIS A 118 -4.38 4.78 5.77
C HIS A 118 -5.23 3.53 5.92
N TRP A 119 -6.55 3.71 5.92
CA TRP A 119 -7.49 2.59 5.94
C TRP A 119 -7.45 1.80 4.63
N VAL A 120 -7.41 0.47 4.75
CA VAL A 120 -7.48 -0.45 3.61
C VAL A 120 -8.79 -1.22 3.68
N LYS A 121 -9.55 -1.20 2.57
CA LYS A 121 -10.76 -2.01 2.45
C LYS A 121 -10.36 -3.47 2.43
N ARG A 122 -10.88 -4.27 3.35
CA ARG A 122 -10.78 -5.73 3.26
C ARG A 122 -11.45 -6.15 1.94
N ILE A 123 -10.67 -6.76 1.05
CA ILE A 123 -11.22 -7.52 -0.06
C ILE A 123 -11.64 -8.84 0.57
N ASP A 124 -12.95 -9.01 0.78
CA ASP A 124 -13.46 -10.31 1.18
C ASP A 124 -13.23 -11.26 0.00
N ALA A 125 -12.56 -12.38 0.23
CA ALA A 125 -12.22 -13.37 -0.79
C ALA A 125 -13.43 -13.96 -1.55
N ASN A 126 -14.65 -13.64 -1.10
CA ASN A 126 -15.92 -14.12 -1.65
C ASN A 126 -16.63 -13.10 -2.58
N ALA A 127 -15.96 -12.03 -3.00
CA ALA A 127 -16.61 -10.95 -3.78
C ALA A 127 -16.59 -11.15 -5.31
N ASN A 128 -16.08 -12.27 -5.82
CA ASN A 128 -16.12 -12.62 -7.25
C ASN A 128 -16.51 -14.10 -7.42
N ILE A 129 -17.82 -14.38 -7.33
CA ILE A 129 -18.48 -15.53 -7.98
C ILE A 129 -19.73 -14.98 -8.66
#